data_AF-A0A353B0N2-F1
#
_entry.id   AF-A0A353B0N2-F1
#
_cell.length_a   1.000
_cell.length_b   1.000
_cell.length_c   1.000
_cell.angle_alpha   90.00
_cell.angle_beta   90.00
_cell.angle_gamma   90.00
#
_symmetry.space_group_name_H-M   'P 1'
#
loop_
_entity.id
_entity.type
_entity.pdbx_description
1 polymer ?
#
loop_
_entity_poly.entity_id
_entity_poly.type
_entity_poly.pdbx_seq_one_letter_code
_entity_poly.pdbx_strand_id
1 'polypeptide(L)'
;MSTTSSTSTGKLTRWRRALPVWVQAVVLLVVFGSGIGVGAVAASRYMLTRMQHYRAHPEVLPGEITDTLTSRLGLTDEQSAEVLAVITKRHARIEEIRQTSSPEIHSEFDLLEEEVAAALDDKQKQRWLETADWVRKSFLPLNPDANR
;
A
#
# COMPACT_ATOMS: atom_id res chain seq x y z
N MET A 1 -60.47 -45.17 -2.56
CA MET A 1 -60.14 -44.63 -1.21
C MET A 1 -59.57 -45.80 -0.43
N SER A 2 -58.28 -45.91 -0.15
CA SER A 2 -57.46 -44.94 0.59
C SER A 2 -56.00 -44.98 0.13
N THR A 3 -55.42 -43.79 -0.05
CA THR A 3 -54.02 -43.55 -0.39
C THR A 3 -53.16 -43.62 0.88
N THR A 4 -52.18 -44.51 0.93
CA THR A 4 -51.13 -44.51 1.96
C THR A 4 -49.91 -43.79 1.40
N SER A 5 -49.70 -42.56 1.85
CA SER A 5 -48.52 -41.74 1.57
C SER A 5 -47.34 -42.21 2.40
N SER A 6 -46.33 -42.80 1.76
CA SER A 6 -45.03 -43.09 2.37
C SER A 6 -44.21 -41.80 2.42
N THR A 7 -44.02 -41.26 3.62
CA THR A 7 -43.13 -40.14 3.89
C THR A 7 -41.68 -40.62 3.88
N SER A 8 -40.98 -40.38 2.77
CA SER A 8 -39.53 -40.59 2.66
C SER A 8 -38.78 -39.43 3.32
N THR A 9 -38.44 -39.58 4.60
CA THR A 9 -37.54 -38.66 5.30
C THR A 9 -36.09 -39.08 5.02
N GLY A 10 -35.60 -38.71 3.84
CA GLY A 10 -34.23 -38.95 3.39
C GLY A 10 -33.21 -38.15 4.20
N LYS A 11 -32.46 -38.88 5.04
CA LYS A 11 -31.30 -38.49 5.85
C LYS A 11 -30.37 -37.45 5.17
N LEU A 12 -30.46 -36.19 5.57
CA LEU A 12 -29.52 -35.10 5.19
C LEU A 12 -28.26 -35.00 6.08
N THR A 13 -27.91 -36.05 6.81
CA THR A 13 -26.84 -35.99 7.83
C THR A 13 -25.83 -37.13 7.68
N ARG A 14 -25.08 -37.16 6.56
CA ARG A 14 -23.89 -38.04 6.49
C ARG A 14 -22.85 -37.69 5.42
N TRP A 15 -22.35 -36.46 5.37
CA TRP A 15 -21.25 -36.09 4.45
C TRP A 15 -20.04 -35.41 5.13
N ARG A 16 -19.90 -35.54 6.45
CA ARG A 16 -18.62 -35.23 7.12
C ARG A 16 -17.79 -36.51 7.22
N ARG A 17 -17.11 -36.90 6.13
CA ARG A 17 -15.86 -37.66 6.28
C ARG A 17 -14.93 -36.73 7.06
N ALA A 18 -14.57 -37.10 8.29
CA ALA A 18 -13.60 -36.36 9.06
C ALA A 18 -12.29 -36.36 8.26
N LEU A 19 -11.98 -35.23 7.62
CA LEU A 19 -10.71 -35.05 6.93
C LEU A 19 -9.59 -35.32 7.94
N PRO A 20 -8.56 -36.07 7.56
CA PRO A 20 -7.45 -36.31 8.46
C PRO A 20 -6.83 -34.98 8.90
N VAL A 21 -6.40 -34.90 10.16
CA VAL A 21 -6.00 -33.64 10.83
C VAL A 21 -4.96 -32.85 10.03
N TRP A 22 -4.07 -33.52 9.32
CA TRP A 22 -3.07 -32.88 8.46
C TRP A 22 -3.71 -32.13 7.28
N VAL A 23 -4.80 -32.64 6.69
CA VAL A 23 -5.53 -31.95 5.61
C VAL A 23 -6.23 -30.72 6.17
N GLN A 24 -6.81 -30.81 7.37
CA GLN A 24 -7.40 -29.65 8.02
C GLN A 24 -6.35 -28.57 8.30
N ALA A 25 -5.17 -28.95 8.80
CA ALA A 25 -4.06 -28.02 9.05
C ALA A 25 -3.56 -27.36 7.76
N VAL A 26 -3.38 -28.12 6.67
CA VAL A 26 -2.97 -27.59 5.36
C VAL A 26 -4.00 -26.62 4.81
N VAL A 27 -5.29 -26.96 4.86
CA VAL A 27 -6.36 -26.06 4.41
C VAL A 27 -6.37 -24.77 5.23
N LEU A 28 -6.21 -24.86 6.55
CA LEU A 28 -6.14 -23.69 7.43
C LEU A 28 -4.93 -22.81 7.07
N LEU A 29 -3.77 -23.41 6.84
CA LEU A 29 -2.54 -22.70 6.48
C LEU A 29 -2.68 -22.01 5.11
N VAL A 30 -3.31 -22.67 4.13
CA VAL A 30 -3.59 -22.07 2.82
C VAL A 30 -4.57 -20.91 2.92
N VAL A 31 -5.63 -21.03 3.71
CA VAL A 31 -6.61 -19.94 3.91
C VAL A 31 -5.97 -18.78 4.68
N PHE A 32 -5.16 -19.06 5.68
CA PHE A 32 -4.48 -18.03 6.47
C PHE A 32 -3.40 -17.33 5.64
N GLY A 33 -2.61 -18.10 4.88
CA GLY A 33 -1.59 -17.60 3.98
C GLY A 33 -2.17 -16.75 2.85
N SER A 34 -3.31 -17.14 2.28
CA SER A 34 -4.00 -16.34 1.27
C SER A 34 -4.54 -15.03 1.87
N GLY A 35 -5.06 -15.06 3.10
CA GLY A 35 -5.46 -13.85 3.84
C GLY A 35 -4.30 -12.88 4.06
N ILE A 36 -3.12 -13.37 4.47
CA ILE A 36 -1.92 -12.55 4.64
C ILE A 36 -1.48 -11.93 3.32
N GLY A 37 -1.47 -12.72 2.23
CA GLY A 37 -1.11 -12.23 0.90
C GLY A 37 -2.03 -11.10 0.42
N VAL A 38 -3.35 -11.31 0.53
CA VAL A 38 -4.34 -10.30 0.14
C VAL A 38 -4.23 -9.05 1.03
N GLY A 39 -4.06 -9.22 2.34
CA GLY A 39 -3.88 -8.12 3.29
C GLY A 39 -2.64 -7.28 3.00
N ALA A 40 -1.50 -7.93 2.71
CA ALA A 40 -0.25 -7.25 2.39
C ALA A 40 -0.34 -6.45 1.09
N VAL A 41 -0.97 -7.02 0.06
CA VAL A 41 -1.20 -6.32 -1.22
C VAL A 41 -2.16 -5.14 -1.04
N ALA A 42 -3.27 -5.33 -0.32
CA ALA A 42 -4.23 -4.27 -0.05
C ALA A 42 -3.63 -3.12 0.77
N ALA A 43 -2.87 -3.42 1.82
CA ALA A 43 -2.18 -2.43 2.63
C ALA A 43 -1.12 -1.66 1.82
N SER A 44 -0.34 -2.36 0.99
CA SER A 44 0.65 -1.73 0.12
C SER A 44 0.00 -0.80 -0.90
N ARG A 45 -1.09 -1.23 -1.53
CA ARG A 45 -1.87 -0.40 -2.46
C ARG A 45 -2.46 0.82 -1.76
N TYR A 46 -3.08 0.64 -0.58
CA TYR A 46 -3.64 1.74 0.19
C TYR A 46 -2.58 2.77 0.59
N MET A 47 -1.42 2.31 1.07
CA MET A 47 -0.29 3.17 1.45
C MET A 47 0.22 3.98 0.26
N LEU A 48 0.39 3.35 -0.91
CA LEU A 48 0.85 4.01 -2.13
C LEU A 48 -0.14 5.07 -2.61
N THR A 49 -1.44 4.75 -2.65
CA THR A 49 -2.48 5.71 -3.06
C THR A 49 -2.55 6.90 -2.09
N ARG A 50 -2.43 6.65 -0.79
CA ARG A 50 -2.47 7.72 0.22
C ARG A 50 -1.23 8.60 0.16
N MET A 51 -0.05 8.01 -0.05
CA MET A 51 1.18 8.77 -0.29
C MET A 51 1.08 9.63 -1.56
N GLN A 52 0.45 9.13 -2.62
CA GLN A 52 0.21 9.93 -3.84
C GLN A 52 -0.72 11.11 -3.58
N HIS A 53 -1.80 10.92 -2.80
CA HIS A 53 -2.69 12.02 -2.41
C HIS A 53 -1.94 13.11 -1.62
N TYR A 54 -1.10 12.71 -0.65
CA TYR A 54 -0.27 13.66 0.10
C TYR A 54 0.85 14.30 -0.71
N ARG A 55 1.35 13.64 -1.76
CA ARG A 55 2.25 14.26 -2.74
C ARG A 55 1.54 15.34 -3.58
N ALA A 56 0.26 15.15 -3.88
CA ALA A 56 -0.53 16.11 -4.66
C ALA A 56 -1.05 17.29 -3.82
N HIS A 57 -1.28 17.08 -2.52
CA HIS A 57 -1.80 18.08 -1.58
C HIS A 57 -0.93 18.18 -0.31
N PRO A 58 0.32 18.62 -0.43
CA PRO A 58 1.25 18.73 0.71
C PRO A 58 0.75 19.71 1.80
N GLU A 59 -0.13 20.65 1.47
CA GLU A 59 -0.72 21.64 2.38
C GLU A 59 -1.68 21.04 3.42
N VAL A 60 -2.25 19.86 3.16
CA VAL A 60 -3.25 19.22 4.04
C VAL A 60 -2.59 18.43 5.17
N LEU A 61 -1.34 17.98 4.97
CA LEU A 61 -0.59 17.12 5.90
C LEU A 61 -0.42 17.72 7.31
N PRO A 62 0.02 18.98 7.48
CA PRO A 62 0.22 19.56 8.81
C PRO A 62 -1.06 19.58 9.66
N GLY A 63 -2.21 19.86 9.05
CA GLY A 63 -3.50 19.85 9.71
C GLY A 63 -3.90 18.46 10.16
N GLU A 64 -3.88 17.48 9.26
CA GLU A 64 -4.26 16.09 9.60
C GLU A 64 -3.36 15.46 10.67
N ILE A 65 -2.04 15.75 10.63
CA ILE A 65 -1.11 15.27 11.66
C ILE A 65 -1.46 15.91 12.99
N THR A 66 -1.73 17.22 13.01
CA THR A 66 -2.11 17.93 14.24
C THR A 66 -3.40 17.36 14.82
N ASP A 67 -4.45 17.19 14.01
CA ASP A 67 -5.74 16.62 14.46
C ASP A 67 -5.59 15.19 15.02
N THR A 68 -4.74 14.39 14.38
CA THR A 68 -4.41 13.05 14.85
C THR A 68 -3.66 13.08 16.19
N LEU A 69 -2.73 14.03 16.37
CA LEU A 69 -2.00 14.21 17.63
C LEU A 69 -2.91 14.77 18.73
N THR A 70 -3.78 15.72 18.41
CA THR A 70 -4.75 16.31 19.32
C THR A 70 -5.68 15.22 19.88
N SER A 71 -6.23 14.37 19.01
CA SER A 71 -7.09 13.26 19.45
C SER A 71 -6.36 12.16 20.24
N ARG A 72 -5.10 11.84 19.90
CA ARG A 72 -4.31 10.82 20.63
C ARG A 72 -3.76 11.29 21.96
N LEU A 73 -3.35 12.54 22.04
CA LEU A 73 -2.64 13.08 23.21
C LEU A 73 -3.54 13.95 24.09
N GLY A 74 -4.77 14.26 23.63
CA GLY A 74 -5.70 15.12 24.35
C GLY A 74 -5.19 16.55 24.47
N LEU A 75 -4.65 17.11 23.38
CA LEU A 75 -4.08 18.46 23.38
C LEU A 75 -5.19 19.51 23.62
N THR A 76 -4.89 20.56 24.39
CA THR A 76 -5.77 21.74 24.48
C THR A 76 -5.73 22.56 23.19
N ASP A 77 -6.67 23.48 23.01
CA ASP A 77 -6.70 24.35 21.83
C ASP A 77 -5.42 25.17 21.68
N GLU A 78 -4.86 25.70 22.78
CA GLU A 78 -3.58 26.41 22.74
C GLU A 78 -2.41 25.49 22.35
N GLN A 79 -2.34 24.28 22.91
CA GLN A 79 -1.29 23.30 22.58
C GLN A 79 -1.40 22.83 21.13
N SER A 80 -2.63 22.61 20.64
CA SER A 80 -2.90 22.22 19.26
C SER A 80 -2.41 23.31 18.29
N ALA A 81 -2.67 24.59 18.60
CA ALA A 81 -2.18 25.70 17.78
C ALA A 81 -0.65 25.79 17.74
N GLU A 82 0.02 25.59 18.88
CA GLU A 82 1.49 25.56 18.94
C GLU A 82 2.07 24.38 18.16
N VAL A 83 1.50 23.19 18.31
CA VAL A 83 1.92 21.98 17.59
C VAL A 83 1.72 22.16 16.09
N LEU A 84 0.59 22.71 15.66
CA LEU A 84 0.33 23.01 14.24
C LEU A 84 1.40 23.94 13.66
N ALA A 85 1.77 25.00 14.38
CA ALA A 85 2.79 25.94 13.93
C ALA A 85 4.16 25.27 13.79
N VAL A 86 4.54 24.40 14.75
CA VAL A 86 5.79 23.64 14.69
C VAL A 86 5.79 22.68 13.51
N ILE A 87 4.73 21.88 13.35
CA ILE A 87 4.61 20.91 12.26
C ILE A 87 4.63 21.61 10.91
N THR A 88 3.88 22.69 10.74
CA THR A 88 3.84 23.48 9.49
C THR A 88 5.24 23.97 9.12
N LYS A 89 5.97 24.57 10.08
CA LYS A 89 7.33 25.06 9.84
C LYS A 89 8.29 23.94 9.46
N ARG A 90 8.23 22.79 10.15
CA ARG A 90 9.11 21.65 9.87
C ARG A 90 8.77 20.98 8.54
N HIS A 91 7.49 20.87 8.22
CA HIS A 91 7.02 20.34 6.95
C HIS A 91 7.53 21.17 5.76
N ALA A 92 7.43 22.51 5.85
CA ALA A 92 7.98 23.40 4.82
C ALA A 92 9.48 23.18 4.59
N ARG A 93 10.27 23.00 5.66
CA ARG A 93 11.70 22.71 5.54
C ARG A 93 11.99 21.35 4.92
N ILE A 94 11.19 20.33 5.24
CA ILE A 94 11.31 19.00 4.63
C ILE A 94 11.02 19.08 3.14
N GLU A 95 10.01 19.85 2.75
CA GLU A 95 9.64 20.02 1.34
C GLU A 95 10.73 20.76 0.55
N GLU A 96 11.33 21.81 1.12
CA GLU A 96 12.48 22.51 0.53
C GLU A 96 13.67 21.56 0.29
N ILE A 97 13.99 20.70 1.27
CA ILE A 97 15.04 19.68 1.12
C ILE A 97 14.66 18.70 0.00
N ARG A 98 13.41 18.24 -0.03
CA ARG A 98 12.93 17.33 -1.08
C ARG A 98 13.07 17.96 -2.46
N GLN A 99 12.69 19.22 -2.64
CA GLN A 99 12.80 19.93 -3.92
C GLN A 99 14.26 20.09 -4.35
N THR A 100 15.16 20.34 -3.41
CA THR A 100 16.60 20.51 -3.69
C THR A 100 17.27 19.19 -4.04
N SER A 101 16.91 18.10 -3.36
CA SER A 101 17.51 16.77 -3.58
C SER A 101 16.82 15.96 -4.69
N SER A 102 15.59 16.28 -5.08
CA SER A 102 14.84 15.54 -6.10
C SER A 102 15.60 15.40 -7.43
N PRO A 103 16.18 16.48 -8.01
CA PRO A 103 16.89 16.38 -9.29
C PRO A 103 18.09 15.43 -9.24
N GLU A 104 18.87 15.47 -8.15
CA GLU A 104 20.03 14.58 -7.95
C GLU A 104 19.59 13.12 -7.87
N ILE A 105 18.51 12.84 -7.14
CA ILE A 105 17.96 11.48 -7.03
C ILE A 105 17.46 10.97 -8.39
N HIS A 106 16.80 11.82 -9.20
CA HIS A 106 16.35 11.43 -10.54
C HIS A 106 17.54 11.16 -11.46
N SER A 107 18.58 12.00 -11.43
CA SER A 107 19.79 11.79 -12.22
C SER A 107 20.49 10.46 -11.90
N GLU A 108 20.65 10.14 -10.61
CA GLU A 108 21.25 8.86 -10.19
C GLU A 108 20.37 7.66 -10.60
N PHE A 109 19.05 7.83 -10.56
CA PHE A 109 18.13 6.79 -11.01
C PHE A 109 18.19 6.56 -12.52
N ASP A 110 18.32 7.62 -13.32
CA ASP A 110 18.46 7.52 -14.77
C ASP A 110 19.76 6.80 -15.15
N LEU A 111 20.87 7.11 -14.47
CA LEU A 111 22.13 6.37 -14.65
C LEU A 111 21.98 4.89 -14.29
N LEU A 112 21.34 4.59 -13.16
CA LEU A 112 21.05 3.22 -12.76
C LEU A 112 20.16 2.49 -13.79
N GLU A 113 19.16 3.17 -14.36
CA GLU A 113 18.30 2.61 -15.40
C GLU A 113 19.12 2.23 -16.64
N GLU A 114 20.01 3.13 -17.09
CA GLU A 114 20.88 2.92 -18.25
C GLU A 114 21.91 1.80 -18.03
N GLU A 115 22.61 1.80 -16.90
CA GLU A 115 23.64 0.81 -16.58
C GLU A 115 23.06 -0.59 -16.46
N VAL A 116 21.91 -0.74 -15.80
CA VAL A 116 21.21 -2.02 -15.71
C VAL A 116 20.72 -2.43 -17.09
N ALA A 117 20.13 -1.52 -17.87
CA ALA A 117 19.64 -1.82 -19.22
C ALA A 117 20.76 -2.27 -20.18
N ALA A 118 21.97 -1.74 -20.02
CA ALA A 118 23.14 -2.10 -20.83
C ALA A 118 23.66 -3.52 -20.54
N ALA A 119 23.43 -4.03 -19.32
CA ALA A 119 23.85 -5.36 -18.91
C ALA A 119 22.85 -6.48 -19.29
N LEU A 120 21.66 -6.13 -19.80
CA LEU A 120 20.56 -7.04 -20.05
C LEU A 120 20.39 -7.36 -21.55
N ASP A 121 19.81 -8.53 -21.85
CA ASP A 121 19.35 -8.84 -23.20
C ASP A 121 18.09 -8.04 -23.59
N ASP A 122 17.73 -8.01 -24.87
CA ASP A 122 16.60 -7.19 -25.37
C ASP A 122 15.27 -7.48 -24.67
N LYS A 123 15.01 -8.74 -24.32
CA LYS A 123 13.75 -9.15 -23.66
C LYS A 123 13.74 -8.74 -22.19
N GLN A 124 14.88 -8.87 -21.51
CA GLN A 124 15.06 -8.45 -20.14
C GLN A 124 15.02 -6.93 -20.02
N LYS A 125 15.63 -6.22 -20.97
CA LYS A 125 15.64 -4.77 -21.06
C LYS A 125 14.23 -4.19 -21.15
N GLN A 126 13.35 -4.73 -21.99
CA GLN A 126 11.95 -4.27 -22.04
C GLN A 126 11.23 -4.39 -20.70
N ARG A 127 11.37 -5.53 -20.00
CA ARG A 127 10.77 -5.73 -18.66
C ARG A 127 11.37 -4.81 -17.61
N TRP A 128 12.66 -4.56 -17.72
CA TRP A 128 13.36 -3.62 -16.85
C TRP A 128 12.81 -2.21 -17.01
N LEU A 129 12.65 -1.71 -18.24
CA LEU A 129 12.10 -0.36 -18.49
C LEU A 129 10.67 -0.19 -17.92
N GLU A 130 9.81 -1.21 -18.06
CA GLU A 130 8.48 -1.19 -17.42
C GLU A 130 8.56 -1.15 -15.89
N THR A 131 9.52 -1.88 -15.31
CA THR A 131 9.75 -1.90 -13.86
C THR A 131 10.30 -0.55 -13.39
N ALA A 132 11.26 0.03 -14.11
CA ALA A 132 11.87 1.31 -13.80
C ALA A 132 10.84 2.44 -13.86
N ASP A 133 9.96 2.46 -14.86
CA ASP A 133 8.86 3.43 -14.96
C ASP A 133 7.88 3.30 -13.78
N TRP A 134 7.52 2.07 -13.39
CA TRP A 134 6.68 1.86 -12.20
C TRP A 134 7.36 2.34 -10.92
N VAL A 135 8.67 2.08 -10.76
CA VAL A 135 9.46 2.54 -9.61
C VAL A 135 9.50 4.07 -9.58
N ARG A 136 9.76 4.71 -10.72
CA ARG A 136 9.79 6.17 -10.87
C ARG A 136 8.46 6.81 -10.45
N LYS A 137 7.33 6.25 -10.87
CA LYS A 137 5.99 6.77 -10.51
C LYS A 137 5.60 6.52 -9.06
N SER A 138 6.08 5.41 -8.49
CA SER A 138 5.63 4.96 -7.16
C SER A 138 6.51 5.51 -6.03
N PHE A 139 7.83 5.51 -6.19
CA PHE A 139 8.76 5.74 -5.08
C PHE A 139 9.57 7.01 -5.19
N LEU A 140 9.93 7.45 -6.41
CA LEU A 140 10.73 8.66 -6.56
C LEU A 140 9.94 9.92 -6.15
N PRO A 141 10.64 10.95 -5.63
CA PRO A 141 10.04 12.26 -5.39
C PRO A 141 9.50 12.85 -6.71
N LEU A 142 8.54 13.77 -6.62
CA LEU A 142 8.01 14.43 -7.81
C LEU A 142 9.16 15.13 -8.55
N ASN A 143 9.28 14.85 -9.85
CA ASN A 143 10.25 15.53 -10.69
C ASN A 143 9.66 16.91 -11.05
N PRO A 144 10.26 18.02 -10.58
CA PRO A 144 9.76 19.36 -10.89
C PRO A 144 9.83 19.69 -12.39
N ASP A 145 10.66 18.98 -13.15
CA ASP A 145 10.88 19.21 -14.58
C ASP A 145 10.05 18.30 -15.50
N ALA A 146 9.25 17.37 -14.96
CA ALA A 146 8.42 16.46 -15.79
C ALA A 146 7.29 17.16 -16.58
N ASN A 147 7.03 18.44 -16.32
CA ASN A 147 5.99 19.25 -16.98
C ASN A 147 6.56 20.45 -17.77
N ARG A 148 7.88 20.53 -17.99
CA ARG A 148 8.52 21.60 -18.76
C ARG A 148 9.05 21.06 -20.08
#